data_AF-A0A0S8H3N5-F1
#
_entry.id   AF-A0A0S8H3N5-F1
#
_cell.length_a   1.000
_cell.length_b   1.000
_cell.length_c   1.000
_cell.angle_alpha   90.00
_cell.angle_beta   90.00
_cell.angle_gamma   90.00
#
_symmetry.space_group_name_H-M   'P 1'
#
loop_
_entity.id
_entity.type
_entity.pdbx_description
1 polymer ?
#
loop_
_entity_poly.entity_id
_entity_poly.type
_entity_poly.pdbx_seq_one_letter_code
_entity_poly.pdbx_strand_id
1 'polypeptide(L)'
;MTISQKTVIAAIAGGWILAGMVLMLVAGCDAPPPPPRAANGKLIDTLAVNPWDPAEAAAASKFLAAEVQYKHALNVLSAYYVEIGAYDKQQWVGSEIKNLSQVRPWRLEGVPAPTEPAPQSVEDATEAALVEQALAARREWKDSLEALAEHYRKNSLGFKLAMVRNVQQRFDRVREYSYFLHAEIPPATLHPTEVIPAADELFAQALKTHKRGKLLPAITDYKKQRQALLTFLELVRKYPTSTKAALSAYYIGDIYKEYFNENIRAVQWYQRAWEWDPGIMQPARFQAAVVYDFRLAQYAKAVDLYGQAIQHEQFNQSNVNFARTRIEELTGRK
;
A
#
# COMPACT_ATOMS: atom_id res chain seq x y z
N MET A 1 -7.60 38.28 75.16
CA MET A 1 -8.66 37.50 75.83
C MET A 1 -9.59 36.98 74.75
N THR A 2 -9.81 35.67 74.75
CA THR A 2 -10.49 34.82 73.76
C THR A 2 -11.99 35.14 73.59
N ILE A 3 -12.54 34.74 72.42
CA ILE A 3 -13.92 34.31 72.04
C ILE A 3 -14.14 34.72 70.57
N SER A 4 -14.01 33.85 69.56
CA SER A 4 -14.92 32.78 69.08
C SER A 4 -16.26 33.28 68.50
N GLN A 5 -16.41 33.30 67.16
CA GLN A 5 -17.26 32.35 66.40
C GLN A 5 -17.45 32.78 64.92
N LYS A 6 -17.21 31.78 64.04
CA LYS A 6 -17.87 31.46 62.76
C LYS A 6 -18.40 32.59 61.86
N THR A 7 -17.88 32.68 60.62
CA THR A 7 -18.75 32.62 59.43
C THR A 7 -18.01 32.06 58.21
N VAL A 8 -18.73 31.14 57.54
CA VAL A 8 -18.58 30.54 56.20
C VAL A 8 -18.17 31.54 55.10
N ILE A 9 -17.35 31.12 54.12
CA ILE A 9 -17.57 31.32 52.67
C ILE A 9 -16.68 30.39 51.85
N ALA A 10 -17.27 29.99 50.72
CA ALA A 10 -16.91 28.95 49.80
C ALA A 10 -15.66 29.21 48.95
N ALA A 11 -15.18 28.08 48.42
CA ALA A 11 -14.10 27.88 47.49
C ALA A 11 -14.30 28.53 46.11
N ILE A 12 -13.22 29.03 45.52
CA ILE A 12 -12.95 28.98 44.07
C ILE A 12 -11.47 28.65 43.90
N ALA A 13 -11.15 27.37 43.66
CA ALA A 13 -9.84 26.94 43.20
C ALA A 13 -9.83 27.03 41.66
N GLY A 14 -9.14 28.04 41.13
CA GLY A 14 -8.90 28.20 39.69
C GLY A 14 -7.87 27.18 39.21
N GLY A 15 -8.33 26.13 38.55
CA GLY A 15 -7.50 25.17 37.84
C GLY A 15 -7.00 25.74 36.52
N TRP A 16 -5.69 25.89 36.40
CA TRP A 16 -5.01 26.09 35.12
C TRP A 16 -4.76 24.71 34.48
N ILE A 17 -5.56 24.36 33.47
CA ILE A 17 -5.26 23.23 32.59
C ILE A 17 -4.36 23.77 31.46
N LEU A 18 -3.06 23.52 31.58
CA LEU A 18 -2.12 23.62 30.48
C LEU A 18 -2.47 22.54 29.45
N ALA A 19 -3.09 22.96 28.35
CA ALA A 19 -3.25 22.16 27.16
C ALA A 19 -1.86 21.92 26.53
N GLY A 20 -1.21 20.83 26.96
CA GLY A 20 -0.03 20.30 26.29
C GLY A 20 -0.42 19.75 24.92
N MET A 21 -0.25 20.59 23.89
CA MET A 21 -0.35 20.20 22.50
C MET A 21 0.80 19.25 22.17
N VAL A 22 0.57 17.95 22.36
CA VAL A 22 1.47 16.89 21.91
C VAL A 22 1.41 16.87 20.39
N LEU A 23 2.37 17.54 19.75
CA LEU A 23 2.71 17.35 18.34
C LEU A 23 3.14 15.88 18.18
N MET A 24 2.19 15.01 17.85
CA MET A 24 2.49 13.68 17.36
C MET A 24 3.20 13.83 16.01
N LEU A 25 4.53 13.84 16.06
CA LEU A 25 5.34 13.59 14.88
C LEU A 25 4.97 12.20 14.38
N VAL A 26 4.23 12.14 13.27
CA VAL A 26 3.94 10.93 12.49
C VAL A 26 5.25 10.46 11.84
N ALA A 27 6.21 10.08 12.67
CA ALA A 27 7.47 9.46 12.26
C ALA A 27 7.17 7.98 11.98
N GLY A 28 6.53 7.74 10.85
CA GLY A 28 6.06 6.41 10.47
C GLY A 28 5.42 6.35 9.09
N CYS A 29 5.10 7.47 8.44
CA CYS A 29 4.82 7.41 7.01
C CYS A 29 5.99 6.70 6.33
N ASP A 30 5.68 5.82 5.37
CA ASP A 30 6.59 5.23 4.39
C ASP A 30 7.15 6.37 3.50
N ALA A 31 7.79 7.34 4.18
CA ALA A 31 8.24 8.59 3.63
C ALA A 31 9.40 8.20 2.73
N PRO A 32 9.27 8.46 1.42
CA PRO A 32 10.29 8.08 0.47
C PRO A 32 11.62 8.67 0.96
N PRO A 33 12.76 7.96 0.88
CA PRO A 33 14.03 8.46 1.37
C PRO A 33 14.25 9.88 0.83
N PRO A 34 14.82 10.79 1.66
CA PRO A 34 14.92 12.18 1.30
C PRO A 34 15.67 12.30 -0.04
N PRO A 35 15.28 13.27 -0.89
CA PRO A 35 16.01 13.55 -2.11
C PRO A 35 17.50 13.79 -1.79
N PRO A 36 18.43 13.30 -2.63
CA PRO A 36 19.84 13.53 -2.40
C PRO A 36 20.16 15.02 -2.42
N ARG A 37 21.16 15.41 -1.61
CA ARG A 37 21.61 16.79 -1.46
C ARG A 37 23.05 16.93 -1.97
N ALA A 38 23.37 18.09 -2.53
CA ALA A 38 24.75 18.48 -2.79
C ALA A 38 25.55 18.60 -1.49
N ALA A 39 26.88 18.68 -1.59
CA ALA A 39 27.77 18.92 -0.45
C ALA A 39 27.41 20.18 0.36
N ASN A 40 26.79 21.17 -0.28
CA ASN A 40 26.30 22.40 0.36
C ASN A 40 24.88 22.26 0.98
N GLY A 41 24.31 21.06 1.01
CA GLY A 41 22.97 20.79 1.55
C GLY A 41 21.80 21.16 0.64
N LYS A 42 22.05 21.77 -0.54
CA LYS A 42 20.99 22.15 -1.50
C LYS A 42 20.40 20.90 -2.17
N LEU A 43 19.09 20.93 -2.40
CA LEU A 43 18.40 19.92 -3.20
C LEU A 43 18.92 19.95 -4.64
N ILE A 44 19.10 18.77 -5.20
CA ILE A 44 19.49 18.58 -6.58
C ILE A 44 18.22 18.44 -7.39
N ASP A 45 17.94 19.42 -8.24
CA ASP A 45 16.78 19.40 -9.15
C ASP A 45 17.15 18.83 -10.53
N THR A 46 18.44 18.78 -10.87
CA THR A 46 18.93 18.46 -12.20
C THR A 46 20.17 17.56 -12.13
N LEU A 47 20.21 16.53 -12.98
CA LEU A 47 21.31 15.60 -13.13
C LEU A 47 21.82 15.67 -14.58
N ALA A 48 22.96 16.35 -14.78
CA ALA A 48 23.53 16.52 -16.11
C ALA A 48 24.09 15.20 -16.65
N VAL A 49 23.73 14.87 -17.89
CA VAL A 49 24.26 13.74 -18.66
C VAL A 49 25.48 14.21 -19.45
N ASN A 50 26.57 13.44 -19.44
CA ASN A 50 27.79 13.85 -20.12
C ASN A 50 27.61 13.74 -21.65
N PRO A 51 27.68 14.86 -22.42
CA PRO A 51 27.48 14.82 -23.87
C PRO A 51 28.61 14.08 -24.61
N TRP A 52 29.77 13.92 -23.97
CA TRP A 52 30.91 13.20 -24.53
C TRP A 52 30.91 11.70 -24.22
N ASP A 53 29.93 11.22 -23.44
CA ASP A 53 29.71 9.81 -23.16
C ASP A 53 28.43 9.35 -23.89
N PRO A 54 28.55 8.86 -25.13
CA PRO A 54 27.38 8.42 -25.90
C PRO A 54 26.65 7.24 -25.24
N ALA A 55 27.34 6.43 -24.42
CA ALA A 55 26.72 5.35 -23.69
C ALA A 55 25.86 5.88 -22.53
N GLU A 56 26.32 6.91 -21.81
CA GLU A 56 25.48 7.60 -20.81
C GLU A 56 24.25 8.23 -21.47
N ALA A 57 24.45 8.96 -22.56
CA ALA A 57 23.36 9.62 -23.29
C ALA A 57 22.31 8.61 -23.79
N ALA A 58 22.75 7.46 -24.33
CA ALA A 58 21.85 6.40 -24.77
C ALA A 58 21.09 5.76 -23.60
N ALA A 59 21.76 5.44 -22.49
CA ALA A 59 21.11 4.86 -21.31
C ALA A 59 20.08 5.81 -20.69
N ALA A 60 20.44 7.10 -20.57
CA ALA A 60 19.55 8.14 -20.07
C ALA A 60 18.34 8.36 -21.00
N SER A 61 18.55 8.40 -22.33
CA SER A 61 17.46 8.49 -23.31
C SER A 61 16.50 7.30 -23.21
N LYS A 62 17.05 6.09 -23.10
CA LYS A 62 16.27 4.85 -22.97
C LYS A 62 15.40 4.88 -21.70
N PHE A 63 15.97 5.31 -20.58
CA PHE A 63 15.25 5.45 -19.32
C PHE A 63 14.10 6.47 -19.42
N LEU A 64 14.34 7.64 -19.99
CA LEU A 64 13.28 8.66 -20.19
C LEU A 64 12.17 8.16 -21.11
N ALA A 65 12.51 7.47 -22.20
CA ALA A 65 11.54 6.88 -23.10
C ALA A 65 10.69 5.81 -22.39
N ALA A 66 11.32 4.92 -21.61
CA ALA A 66 10.61 3.89 -20.85
C ALA A 66 9.66 4.51 -19.78
N GLU A 67 10.05 5.61 -19.15
CA GLU A 67 9.19 6.34 -18.19
C GLU A 67 7.94 6.90 -18.86
N VAL A 68 8.09 7.50 -20.05
CA VAL A 68 6.96 8.03 -20.82
C VAL A 68 6.05 6.90 -21.31
N GLN A 69 6.61 5.79 -21.81
CA GLN A 69 5.83 4.62 -22.21
C GLN A 69 5.05 4.02 -21.04
N TYR A 70 5.68 3.93 -19.87
CA TYR A 70 5.01 3.41 -18.68
C TYR A 70 3.85 4.31 -18.23
N LYS A 71 4.08 5.63 -18.18
CA LYS A 71 3.04 6.60 -17.86
C LYS A 71 1.89 6.54 -18.88
N HIS A 72 2.19 6.40 -20.17
CA HIS A 72 1.19 6.24 -21.21
C HIS A 72 0.33 4.99 -21.01
N ALA A 73 0.95 3.83 -20.79
CA ALA A 73 0.23 2.58 -20.54
C ALA A 73 -0.69 2.68 -19.29
N LEU A 74 -0.23 3.35 -18.23
CA LEU A 74 -1.07 3.63 -17.06
C LEU A 74 -2.25 4.54 -17.40
N ASN A 75 -2.06 5.59 -18.21
CA ASN A 75 -3.17 6.47 -18.60
C ASN A 75 -4.23 5.75 -19.43
N VAL A 76 -3.82 4.90 -20.39
CA VAL A 76 -4.74 4.10 -21.20
C VAL A 76 -5.54 3.14 -20.31
N LEU A 77 -4.86 2.45 -19.38
CA LEU A 77 -5.52 1.55 -18.43
C LEU A 77 -6.44 2.29 -17.45
N SER A 78 -6.06 3.50 -17.03
CA SER A 78 -6.93 4.36 -16.22
C SER A 78 -8.21 4.74 -16.97
N ALA A 79 -8.10 5.12 -18.25
CA ALA A 79 -9.24 5.46 -19.09
C ALA A 79 -10.19 4.27 -19.26
N TYR A 80 -9.66 3.08 -19.52
CA TYR A 80 -10.44 1.84 -19.58
C TYR A 80 -11.25 1.60 -18.29
N TYR A 81 -10.64 1.77 -17.12
CA TYR A 81 -11.37 1.59 -15.85
C TYR A 81 -12.43 2.65 -15.58
N VAL A 82 -12.25 3.88 -16.08
CA VAL A 82 -13.30 4.91 -16.05
C VAL A 82 -14.49 4.46 -16.90
N GLU A 83 -14.24 3.95 -18.10
CA GLU A 83 -15.27 3.51 -19.04
C GLU A 83 -16.13 2.36 -18.49
N ILE A 84 -15.50 1.35 -17.89
CA ILE A 84 -16.23 0.21 -17.30
C ILE A 84 -16.75 0.45 -15.87
N GLY A 85 -16.56 1.66 -15.32
CA GLY A 85 -16.99 2.00 -13.96
C GLY A 85 -16.21 1.30 -12.84
N ALA A 86 -15.00 0.81 -13.10
CA ALA A 86 -14.13 0.14 -12.12
C ALA A 86 -13.32 1.16 -11.29
N TYR A 87 -14.03 1.97 -10.50
CA TYR A 87 -13.44 3.10 -9.74
C TYR A 87 -12.32 2.69 -8.79
N ASP A 88 -12.42 1.52 -8.16
CA ASP A 88 -11.37 1.00 -7.28
C ASP A 88 -10.06 0.73 -8.01
N LYS A 89 -10.14 0.11 -9.19
CA LYS A 89 -8.98 -0.12 -10.05
C LYS A 89 -8.44 1.21 -10.60
N GLN A 90 -9.31 2.15 -10.93
CA GLN A 90 -8.93 3.49 -11.38
C GLN A 90 -8.13 4.27 -10.31
N GLN A 91 -8.55 4.25 -9.05
CA GLN A 91 -7.84 4.91 -7.94
C GLN A 91 -6.43 4.35 -7.73
N TRP A 92 -6.28 3.03 -7.89
CA TRP A 92 -4.99 2.38 -7.89
C TRP A 92 -4.10 2.93 -9.02
N VAL A 93 -4.64 3.10 -10.23
CA VAL A 93 -3.85 3.60 -11.37
C VAL A 93 -3.37 5.01 -11.11
N GLY A 94 -4.26 5.86 -10.58
CA GLY A 94 -3.93 7.21 -10.16
C GLY A 94 -2.82 7.25 -9.10
N SER A 95 -2.83 6.30 -8.16
CA SER A 95 -1.78 6.17 -7.14
C SER A 95 -0.44 5.78 -7.74
N GLU A 96 -0.41 4.87 -8.72
CA GLU A 96 0.82 4.47 -9.40
C GLU A 96 1.37 5.59 -10.30
N ILE A 97 0.51 6.31 -11.03
CA ILE A 97 0.92 7.51 -11.80
C ILE A 97 1.53 8.55 -10.86
N LYS A 98 0.87 8.81 -9.72
CA LYS A 98 1.38 9.73 -8.71
C LYS A 98 2.73 9.26 -8.17
N ASN A 99 2.88 7.98 -7.86
CA ASN A 99 4.12 7.38 -7.39
C ASN A 99 5.26 7.57 -8.42
N LEU A 100 5.02 7.23 -9.69
CA LEU A 100 5.96 7.43 -10.80
C LEU A 100 6.35 8.90 -10.98
N SER A 101 5.41 9.83 -10.83
CA SER A 101 5.72 11.27 -10.94
C SER A 101 6.55 11.81 -9.76
N GLN A 102 6.40 11.19 -8.58
CA GLN A 102 7.04 11.65 -7.35
C GLN A 102 8.35 10.94 -7.06
N VAL A 103 8.62 9.78 -7.67
CA VAL A 103 9.79 8.94 -7.38
C VAL A 103 11.12 9.60 -7.75
N ARG A 104 11.13 10.43 -8.78
CA ARG A 104 12.31 11.14 -9.26
C ARG A 104 12.12 12.64 -8.99
N PRO A 105 12.71 13.18 -7.91
CA PRO A 105 12.55 14.59 -7.54
C PRO A 105 13.47 15.52 -8.35
N TRP A 106 14.10 15.00 -9.40
CA TRP A 106 15.09 15.65 -10.25
C TRP A 106 14.83 15.29 -11.72
N ARG A 107 15.44 16.06 -12.64
CA ARG A 107 15.37 15.83 -14.09
C ARG A 107 16.74 15.53 -14.67
N LEU A 108 16.79 14.78 -15.77
CA LEU A 108 18.01 14.64 -16.57
C LEU A 108 18.15 15.84 -17.48
N GLU A 109 19.37 16.36 -17.61
CA GLU A 109 19.71 17.46 -18.53
C GLU A 109 20.76 16.97 -19.52
N GLY A 110 20.74 17.51 -20.75
CA GLY A 110 21.65 17.08 -21.83
C GLY A 110 21.13 15.88 -22.65
N VAL A 111 19.85 15.52 -22.49
CA VAL A 111 19.19 14.46 -23.25
C VAL A 111 17.94 15.03 -23.90
N PRO A 112 17.66 14.74 -25.19
CA PRO A 112 16.43 15.18 -25.82
C PRO A 112 15.20 14.62 -25.09
N ALA A 113 14.12 15.39 -25.08
CA ALA A 113 12.86 14.92 -24.54
C ALA A 113 12.38 13.69 -25.34
N PRO A 114 11.93 12.62 -24.67
CA PRO A 114 11.37 11.46 -25.35
C PRO A 114 10.08 11.82 -26.10
N THR A 115 9.86 11.21 -27.26
CA THR A 115 8.62 11.37 -28.03
C THR A 115 7.45 10.74 -27.27
N GLU A 116 6.34 11.47 -27.15
CA GLU A 116 5.12 10.93 -26.55
C GLU A 116 4.46 9.90 -27.50
N PRO A 117 3.96 8.77 -26.97
CA PRO A 117 3.22 7.80 -27.77
C PRO A 117 1.92 8.42 -28.27
N ALA A 118 1.48 7.99 -29.46
CA ALA A 118 0.19 8.41 -29.98
C ALA A 118 -0.95 7.99 -29.02
N PRO A 119 -2.05 8.76 -28.93
CA PRO A 119 -3.22 8.34 -28.17
C PRO A 119 -3.71 6.96 -28.61
N GLN A 120 -4.04 6.10 -27.65
CA GLN A 120 -4.56 4.76 -27.88
C GLN A 120 -6.03 4.72 -27.43
N SER A 121 -6.93 4.23 -28.30
CA SER A 121 -8.33 3.99 -27.95
C SER A 121 -8.48 2.75 -27.05
N VAL A 122 -9.52 2.74 -26.23
CA VAL A 122 -9.86 1.64 -25.30
C VAL A 122 -11.12 0.87 -25.70
N GLU A 123 -11.85 1.30 -26.74
CA GLU A 123 -13.17 0.77 -27.14
C GLU A 123 -13.17 -0.74 -27.41
N ASP A 124 -12.09 -1.28 -27.98
CA ASP A 124 -11.93 -2.73 -28.28
C ASP A 124 -10.87 -3.42 -27.41
N ALA A 125 -10.34 -2.72 -26.40
CA ALA A 125 -9.27 -3.24 -25.57
C ALA A 125 -9.82 -4.19 -24.48
N THR A 126 -9.11 -5.28 -24.21
CA THR A 126 -9.40 -6.12 -23.05
C THR A 126 -8.59 -5.65 -21.85
N GLU A 127 -9.15 -5.78 -20.64
CA GLU A 127 -8.42 -5.50 -19.40
C GLU A 127 -7.07 -6.23 -19.37
N ALA A 128 -7.07 -7.51 -19.75
CA ALA A 128 -5.88 -8.35 -19.75
C ALA A 128 -4.76 -7.77 -20.63
N ALA A 129 -5.07 -7.38 -21.87
CA ALA A 129 -4.09 -6.81 -22.79
C ALA A 129 -3.51 -5.48 -22.27
N LEU A 130 -4.34 -4.59 -21.74
CA LEU A 130 -3.90 -3.31 -21.20
C LEU A 130 -3.05 -3.47 -19.93
N VAL A 131 -3.40 -4.44 -19.08
CA VAL A 131 -2.61 -4.81 -17.90
C VAL A 131 -1.24 -5.35 -18.32
N GLU A 132 -1.20 -6.28 -19.27
CA GLU A 132 0.07 -6.81 -19.79
C GLU A 132 0.96 -5.70 -20.38
N GLN A 133 0.36 -4.77 -21.12
CA GLN A 133 1.06 -3.59 -21.63
C GLN A 133 1.66 -2.74 -20.50
N ALA A 134 0.88 -2.43 -19.45
CA ALA A 134 1.36 -1.67 -18.31
C ALA A 134 2.50 -2.38 -17.56
N LEU A 135 2.41 -3.70 -17.40
CA LEU A 135 3.43 -4.52 -16.75
C LEU A 135 4.72 -4.62 -17.57
N ALA A 136 4.62 -4.78 -18.89
CA ALA A 136 5.76 -4.78 -19.79
C ALA A 136 6.48 -3.43 -19.74
N ALA A 137 5.73 -2.32 -19.81
CA ALA A 137 6.29 -0.98 -19.73
C ALA A 137 6.93 -0.69 -18.36
N ARG A 138 6.32 -1.17 -17.25
CA ARG A 138 6.90 -1.10 -15.91
C ARG A 138 8.24 -1.85 -15.82
N ARG A 139 8.31 -3.06 -16.39
CA ARG A 139 9.52 -3.87 -16.41
C ARG A 139 10.62 -3.15 -17.20
N GLU A 140 10.32 -2.67 -18.40
CA GLU A 140 11.28 -1.91 -19.23
C GLU A 140 11.78 -0.65 -18.51
N TRP A 141 10.92 0.04 -17.77
CA TRP A 141 11.32 1.17 -16.93
C TRP A 141 12.27 0.75 -15.79
N LYS A 142 12.00 -0.36 -15.09
CA LYS A 142 12.91 -0.90 -14.04
C LYS A 142 14.25 -1.32 -14.65
N ASP A 143 14.22 -2.02 -15.78
CA ASP A 143 15.41 -2.55 -16.45
C ASP A 143 16.28 -1.42 -17.01
N SER A 144 15.68 -0.37 -17.58
CA SER A 144 16.41 0.82 -18.06
C SER A 144 17.01 1.65 -16.92
N LEU A 145 16.31 1.77 -15.78
CA LEU A 145 16.84 2.41 -14.58
C LEU A 145 18.04 1.64 -14.01
N GLU A 146 17.97 0.30 -13.97
CA GLU A 146 19.08 -0.55 -13.54
C GLU A 146 20.27 -0.46 -14.51
N ALA A 147 20.03 -0.44 -15.83
CA ALA A 147 21.08 -0.24 -16.82
C ALA A 147 21.80 1.11 -16.65
N LEU A 148 21.07 2.19 -16.33
CA LEU A 148 21.64 3.49 -16.03
C LEU A 148 22.46 3.46 -14.72
N ALA A 149 21.96 2.78 -13.68
CA ALA A 149 22.69 2.56 -12.44
C ALA A 149 24.02 1.83 -12.70
N GLU A 150 23.96 0.77 -13.50
CA GLU A 150 25.11 -0.05 -13.86
C GLU A 150 26.16 0.74 -14.65
N HIS A 151 25.73 1.61 -15.58
CA HIS A 151 26.64 2.55 -16.26
C HIS A 151 27.37 3.45 -15.25
N TYR A 152 26.64 4.05 -14.32
CA TYR A 152 27.22 4.91 -13.28
C TYR A 152 28.15 4.15 -12.34
N ARG A 153 27.86 2.89 -12.05
CA ARG A 153 28.73 2.03 -11.25
C ARG A 153 30.04 1.72 -11.98
N LYS A 154 29.98 1.29 -13.25
CA LYS A 154 31.17 0.94 -14.05
C LYS A 154 32.12 2.12 -14.23
N ASN A 155 31.57 3.32 -14.41
CA ASN A 155 32.36 4.54 -14.62
C ASN A 155 32.72 5.26 -13.30
N SER A 156 32.51 4.64 -12.13
CA SER A 156 32.81 5.22 -10.81
C SER A 156 32.12 6.57 -10.54
N LEU A 157 30.94 6.79 -11.14
CA LEU A 157 30.13 8.00 -10.99
C LEU A 157 29.24 7.90 -9.73
N GLY A 158 29.89 7.81 -8.56
CA GLY A 158 29.24 7.48 -7.30
C GLY A 158 28.06 8.37 -6.91
N PHE A 159 28.14 9.67 -7.17
CA PHE A 159 27.04 10.59 -6.91
C PHE A 159 25.82 10.32 -7.81
N LYS A 160 26.02 10.14 -9.12
CA LYS A 160 24.92 9.81 -10.05
C LYS A 160 24.31 8.45 -9.74
N LEU A 161 25.14 7.47 -9.36
CA LEU A 161 24.67 6.16 -8.89
C LEU A 161 23.78 6.29 -7.64
N ALA A 162 24.16 7.13 -6.67
CA ALA A 162 23.35 7.36 -5.48
C ALA A 162 21.99 8.01 -5.83
N MET A 163 21.95 8.91 -6.82
CA MET A 163 20.71 9.52 -7.32
C MET A 163 19.77 8.47 -7.93
N VAL A 164 20.29 7.58 -8.77
CA VAL A 164 19.51 6.50 -9.40
C VAL A 164 19.03 5.47 -8.38
N ARG A 165 19.90 5.05 -7.45
CA ARG A 165 19.53 4.14 -6.36
C ARG A 165 18.49 4.74 -5.43
N ASN A 166 18.51 6.06 -5.22
CA ASN A 166 17.47 6.75 -4.48
C ASN A 166 16.12 6.61 -5.21
N VAL A 167 16.07 6.78 -6.54
CA VAL A 167 14.85 6.51 -7.31
C VAL A 167 14.39 5.07 -7.13
N GLN A 168 15.28 4.08 -7.27
CA GLN A 168 14.94 2.66 -7.03
C GLN A 168 14.36 2.43 -5.63
N GLN A 169 14.97 3.00 -4.59
CA GLN A 169 14.48 2.88 -3.20
C GLN A 169 13.16 3.61 -2.96
N ARG A 170 12.94 4.75 -3.61
CA ARG A 170 11.65 5.48 -3.57
C ARG A 170 10.58 4.72 -4.33
N PHE A 171 10.96 3.89 -5.30
CA PHE A 171 10.04 3.10 -6.12
C PHE A 171 9.72 1.71 -5.56
N ASP A 172 10.58 1.09 -4.73
CA ASP A 172 10.52 -0.36 -4.39
C ASP A 172 10.37 -0.62 -2.86
N ARG A 173 9.71 -1.67 -2.30
CA ARG A 173 9.15 -2.96 -2.77
C ARG A 173 7.67 -3.23 -2.39
N VAL A 174 7.06 -2.53 -1.43
CA VAL A 174 5.65 -2.83 -1.01
C VAL A 174 4.61 -2.29 -1.98
N ARG A 175 5.01 -1.29 -2.77
CA ARG A 175 4.25 -0.78 -3.89
C ARG A 175 4.60 -1.50 -5.19
N GLU A 176 5.06 -2.76 -5.13
CA GLU A 176 4.92 -3.63 -6.28
C GLU A 176 3.43 -3.85 -6.52
N TYR A 177 2.91 -2.89 -7.27
CA TYR A 177 1.58 -2.76 -7.81
C TYR A 177 1.37 -3.92 -8.79
N SER A 178 1.18 -5.11 -8.24
CA SER A 178 0.55 -6.25 -8.88
C SER A 178 -0.83 -5.78 -9.34
N TYR A 179 -0.94 -5.41 -10.61
CA TYR A 179 -2.21 -5.43 -11.33
C TYR A 179 -2.89 -6.81 -11.30
N PHE A 180 -2.24 -7.81 -10.71
CA PHE A 180 -2.75 -9.12 -10.48
C PHE A 180 -3.29 -9.30 -9.07
N LEU A 181 -4.37 -8.61 -8.71
CA LEU A 181 -5.14 -9.05 -7.56
C LEU A 181 -5.65 -10.51 -7.73
N HIS A 182 -5.56 -11.10 -8.93
CA HIS A 182 -5.82 -12.53 -9.18
C HIS A 182 -4.55 -13.41 -9.36
N ALA A 183 -3.36 -12.84 -9.55
CA ALA A 183 -2.10 -13.62 -9.63
C ALA A 183 -1.19 -13.45 -8.41
N GLU A 184 -1.36 -12.39 -7.60
CA GLU A 184 -0.80 -12.29 -6.25
C GLU A 184 -1.67 -13.04 -5.24
N ILE A 185 -2.99 -12.90 -5.38
CA ILE A 185 -3.96 -13.56 -4.55
C ILE A 185 -4.40 -14.84 -5.27
N PRO A 186 -4.08 -16.03 -4.75
CA PRO A 186 -4.56 -17.28 -5.32
C PRO A 186 -6.09 -17.27 -5.56
N PRO A 187 -6.58 -18.10 -6.49
CA PRO A 187 -7.99 -18.13 -6.83
C PRO A 187 -8.86 -18.50 -5.61
N ALA A 188 -10.13 -18.08 -5.64
CA ALA A 188 -11.12 -18.43 -4.61
C ALA A 188 -11.31 -19.95 -4.48
N THR A 189 -11.06 -20.70 -5.55
CA THR A 189 -11.18 -22.17 -5.64
C THR A 189 -10.10 -22.92 -4.86
N LEU A 190 -9.17 -22.21 -4.20
CA LEU A 190 -8.20 -22.83 -3.32
C LEU A 190 -8.90 -23.32 -2.05
N HIS A 191 -8.64 -24.57 -1.66
CA HIS A 191 -9.21 -25.20 -0.47
C HIS A 191 -8.09 -25.70 0.45
N PRO A 192 -7.59 -24.86 1.37
CA PRO A 192 -6.46 -25.21 2.22
C PRO A 192 -6.91 -26.09 3.40
N THR A 193 -6.72 -27.41 3.29
CA THR A 193 -7.16 -28.40 4.28
C THR A 193 -6.02 -29.17 4.95
N GLU A 194 -4.78 -29.01 4.49
CA GLU A 194 -3.63 -29.79 4.94
C GLU A 194 -2.91 -29.13 6.12
N VAL A 195 -2.53 -29.92 7.12
CA VAL A 195 -1.62 -29.46 8.17
C VAL A 195 -0.20 -29.72 7.71
N ILE A 196 0.54 -28.65 7.42
CA ILE A 196 1.91 -28.71 6.90
C ILE A 196 2.84 -28.06 7.92
N PRO A 197 3.69 -28.83 8.64
CA PRO A 197 4.55 -28.29 9.71
C PRO A 197 5.44 -27.12 9.27
N ALA A 198 6.02 -27.18 8.06
CA ALA A 198 6.83 -26.08 7.53
C ALA A 198 6.02 -24.78 7.30
N ALA A 199 4.73 -24.90 6.95
CA ALA A 199 3.84 -23.74 6.82
C ALA A 199 3.49 -23.17 8.21
N ASP A 200 3.28 -24.02 9.21
CA ASP A 200 3.04 -23.59 10.59
C ASP A 200 4.22 -22.80 11.17
N GLU A 201 5.46 -23.23 10.87
CA GLU A 201 6.67 -22.51 11.26
C GLU A 201 6.78 -21.12 10.61
N LEU A 202 6.57 -21.04 9.28
CA LEU A 202 6.54 -19.76 8.57
C LEU A 202 5.45 -18.84 9.13
N PHE A 203 4.26 -19.40 9.40
CA PHE A 203 3.16 -18.65 9.98
C PHE A 203 3.52 -18.08 11.36
N ALA A 204 4.10 -18.91 12.23
CA ALA A 204 4.53 -18.49 13.56
C ALA A 204 5.60 -17.41 13.49
N GLN A 205 6.55 -17.51 12.54
CA GLN A 205 7.58 -16.50 12.29
C GLN A 205 6.97 -15.17 11.82
N ALA A 206 6.07 -15.22 10.85
CA ALA A 206 5.39 -14.04 10.32
C ALA A 206 4.56 -13.35 11.41
N LEU A 207 3.78 -14.11 12.17
CA LEU A 207 2.97 -13.59 13.27
C LEU A 207 3.82 -12.98 14.39
N LYS A 208 4.93 -13.62 14.75
CA LYS A 208 5.88 -13.07 15.73
C LYS A 208 6.48 -11.75 15.24
N THR A 209 6.82 -11.67 13.96
CA THR A 209 7.37 -10.46 13.34
C THR A 209 6.33 -9.34 13.29
N HIS A 210 5.08 -9.65 12.91
CA HIS A 210 3.94 -8.74 12.91
C HIS A 210 3.69 -8.16 14.31
N LYS A 211 3.66 -9.02 15.34
CA LYS A 211 3.51 -8.60 16.75
C LYS A 211 4.66 -7.68 17.19
N ARG A 212 5.91 -8.02 16.87
CA ARG A 212 7.08 -7.16 17.17
C ARG A 212 7.09 -5.84 16.39
N GLY A 213 6.33 -5.76 15.30
CA GLY A 213 6.09 -4.53 14.56
C GLY A 213 5.13 -3.57 15.26
N LYS A 214 4.30 -4.06 16.20
CA LYS A 214 3.38 -3.26 17.03
C LYS A 214 4.07 -2.92 18.36
N LEU A 215 5.00 -1.96 18.35
CA LEU A 215 5.85 -1.64 19.51
C LEU A 215 5.06 -1.02 20.67
N LEU A 216 4.20 -0.02 20.38
CA LEU A 216 3.31 0.66 21.32
C LEU A 216 2.05 1.14 20.59
N PRO A 217 0.96 1.50 21.29
CA PRO A 217 -0.15 2.23 20.68
C PRO A 217 0.39 3.44 19.89
N ALA A 218 0.02 3.55 18.60
CA ALA A 218 0.48 4.55 17.64
C ALA A 218 1.97 4.49 17.20
N ILE A 219 2.79 3.55 17.69
CA ILE A 219 4.18 3.38 17.22
C ILE A 219 4.34 2.04 16.50
N THR A 220 4.55 2.13 15.18
CA THR A 220 4.69 0.98 14.29
C THR A 220 6.10 0.91 13.72
N ASP A 221 6.71 -0.28 13.75
CA ASP A 221 7.89 -0.59 12.95
C ASP A 221 7.47 -1.15 11.59
N TYR A 222 7.39 -0.26 10.61
CA TYR A 222 6.97 -0.58 9.24
C TYR A 222 7.90 -1.57 8.53
N LYS A 223 9.20 -1.60 8.89
CA LYS A 223 10.13 -2.59 8.32
C LYS A 223 9.73 -3.99 8.78
N LYS A 224 9.37 -4.16 10.06
CA LYS A 224 8.85 -5.43 10.58
C LYS A 224 7.48 -5.78 10.00
N GLN A 225 6.58 -4.81 9.84
CA GLN A 225 5.28 -5.08 9.18
C GLN A 225 5.47 -5.54 7.74
N ARG A 226 6.37 -4.89 7.00
CA ARG A 226 6.77 -5.28 5.64
C ARG A 226 7.37 -6.69 5.62
N GLN A 227 8.26 -7.01 6.56
CA GLN A 227 8.84 -8.34 6.67
C GLN A 227 7.76 -9.40 6.93
N ALA A 228 6.84 -9.14 7.87
CA ALA A 228 5.76 -10.06 8.18
C ALA A 228 4.83 -10.30 6.97
N LEU A 229 4.47 -9.22 6.25
CA LEU A 229 3.69 -9.30 5.02
C LEU A 229 4.35 -10.22 3.99
N LEU A 230 5.64 -10.02 3.71
CA LEU A 230 6.37 -10.83 2.74
C LEU A 230 6.44 -12.30 3.15
N THR A 231 6.61 -12.60 4.44
CA THR A 231 6.60 -13.98 4.94
C THR A 231 5.22 -14.64 4.84
N PHE A 232 4.13 -13.92 5.12
CA PHE A 232 2.78 -14.46 4.91
C PHE A 232 2.49 -14.72 3.43
N LEU A 233 2.89 -13.81 2.53
CA LEU A 233 2.76 -14.01 1.08
C LEU A 233 3.57 -15.21 0.59
N GLU A 234 4.78 -15.39 1.12
CA GLU A 234 5.62 -16.56 0.82
C GLU A 234 4.96 -17.86 1.28
N LEU A 235 4.38 -17.90 2.48
CA LEU A 235 3.64 -19.06 2.98
C LEU A 235 2.52 -19.45 2.02
N VAL A 236 1.65 -18.50 1.65
CA VAL A 236 0.52 -18.74 0.75
C VAL A 236 1.01 -19.25 -0.62
N ARG A 237 2.12 -18.72 -1.14
CA ARG A 237 2.69 -19.13 -2.42
C ARG A 237 3.29 -20.53 -2.37
N LYS A 238 4.05 -20.86 -1.31
CA LYS A 238 4.77 -22.14 -1.19
C LYS A 238 3.87 -23.28 -0.71
N TYR A 239 2.87 -22.97 0.11
CA TYR A 239 2.01 -23.95 0.77
C TYR A 239 0.52 -23.58 0.60
N PRO A 240 0.01 -23.52 -0.64
CA PRO A 240 -1.36 -23.06 -0.89
C PRO A 240 -2.42 -23.99 -0.28
N THR A 241 -2.13 -25.28 -0.09
CA THR A 241 -3.04 -26.25 0.55
C THR A 241 -3.00 -26.24 2.08
N SER A 242 -2.10 -25.45 2.70
CA SER A 242 -1.97 -25.40 4.15
C SER A 242 -3.16 -24.73 4.82
N THR A 243 -3.67 -25.32 5.90
CA THR A 243 -4.66 -24.68 6.80
C THR A 243 -4.25 -23.29 7.31
N LYS A 244 -2.96 -22.90 7.24
CA LYS A 244 -2.49 -21.54 7.55
C LYS A 244 -2.65 -20.53 6.42
N ALA A 245 -3.02 -20.94 5.21
CA ALA A 245 -3.19 -20.03 4.08
C ALA A 245 -4.32 -19.03 4.31
N ALA A 246 -5.51 -19.50 4.74
CA ALA A 246 -6.66 -18.65 5.05
C ALA A 246 -6.36 -17.68 6.21
N LEU A 247 -5.70 -18.19 7.26
CA LEU A 247 -5.30 -17.34 8.39
C LEU A 247 -4.25 -16.29 7.98
N SER A 248 -3.30 -16.67 7.12
CA SER A 248 -2.32 -15.74 6.55
C SER A 248 -3.00 -14.67 5.71
N ALA A 249 -4.01 -15.04 4.90
CA ALA A 249 -4.80 -14.10 4.11
C ALA A 249 -5.44 -13.01 4.99
N TYR A 250 -6.01 -13.39 6.14
CA TYR A 250 -6.53 -12.40 7.10
C TYR A 250 -5.45 -11.43 7.59
N TYR A 251 -4.28 -11.92 8.00
CA TYR A 251 -3.19 -11.05 8.50
C TYR A 251 -2.57 -10.20 7.40
N ILE A 252 -2.49 -10.69 6.17
CA ILE A 252 -2.10 -9.89 5.00
C ILE A 252 -3.08 -8.73 4.84
N GLY A 253 -4.39 -9.01 4.92
CA GLY A 253 -5.43 -7.99 4.90
C GLY A 253 -5.26 -6.94 5.99
N ASP A 254 -5.02 -7.37 7.23
CA ASP A 254 -4.79 -6.48 8.37
C ASP A 254 -3.55 -5.60 8.19
N ILE A 255 -2.47 -6.17 7.66
CA ILE A 255 -1.24 -5.41 7.42
C ILE A 255 -1.43 -4.36 6.32
N TYR A 256 -2.06 -4.74 5.20
CA TYR A 256 -2.35 -3.81 4.11
C TYR A 256 -3.26 -2.67 4.57
N LYS A 257 -4.29 -2.98 5.34
CA LYS A 257 -5.19 -2.00 5.94
C LYS A 257 -4.44 -1.09 6.92
N GLU A 258 -3.83 -1.63 7.97
CA GLU A 258 -3.36 -0.81 9.10
C GLU A 258 -2.05 -0.07 8.82
N TYR A 259 -1.17 -0.60 7.96
CA TYR A 259 0.20 -0.05 7.83
C TYR A 259 0.54 0.47 6.44
N PHE A 260 -0.16 0.02 5.41
CA PHE A 260 0.17 0.41 4.03
C PHE A 260 -0.92 1.22 3.34
N ASN A 261 -2.10 1.37 3.97
CA ASN A 261 -3.26 2.04 3.39
C ASN A 261 -3.68 1.47 2.01
N GLU A 262 -3.43 0.18 1.81
CA GLU A 262 -3.75 -0.55 0.58
C GLU A 262 -5.14 -1.17 0.70
N ASN A 263 -6.16 -0.31 0.79
CA ASN A 263 -7.52 -0.67 1.21
C ASN A 263 -8.18 -1.73 0.31
N ILE A 264 -8.01 -1.64 -1.01
CA ILE A 264 -8.57 -2.62 -1.95
C ILE A 264 -7.90 -3.99 -1.79
N ARG A 265 -6.56 -4.03 -1.64
CA ARG A 265 -5.84 -5.28 -1.36
C ARG A 265 -6.30 -5.89 -0.05
N ALA A 266 -6.47 -5.05 0.98
CA ALA A 266 -6.91 -5.50 2.29
C ALA A 266 -8.25 -6.24 2.20
N VAL A 267 -9.25 -5.63 1.55
CA VAL A 267 -10.57 -6.24 1.34
C VAL A 267 -10.47 -7.59 0.64
N GLN A 268 -9.69 -7.70 -0.43
CA GLN A 268 -9.62 -8.95 -1.19
C GLN A 268 -8.89 -10.07 -0.43
N TRP A 269 -7.86 -9.71 0.35
CA TRP A 269 -7.19 -10.67 1.22
C TRP A 269 -8.09 -11.11 2.38
N TYR A 270 -8.91 -10.22 2.94
CA TYR A 270 -9.99 -10.63 3.83
C TYR A 270 -10.96 -11.57 3.15
N GLN A 271 -11.37 -11.26 1.91
CA GLN A 271 -12.26 -12.11 1.13
C GLN A 271 -11.73 -13.51 0.93
N ARG A 272 -10.45 -13.66 0.58
CA ARG A 272 -9.83 -14.98 0.51
C ARG A 272 -9.82 -15.72 1.83
N ALA A 273 -9.65 -15.01 2.94
CA ALA A 273 -9.62 -15.65 4.24
C ALA A 273 -10.91 -16.47 4.49
N TRP A 274 -12.09 -15.92 4.16
CA TRP A 274 -13.35 -16.65 4.35
C TRP A 274 -13.77 -17.54 3.16
N GLU A 275 -13.28 -17.26 1.94
CA GLU A 275 -13.54 -18.14 0.79
C GLU A 275 -12.75 -19.44 0.92
N TRP A 276 -11.51 -19.36 1.41
CA TRP A 276 -10.65 -20.53 1.62
C TRP A 276 -11.00 -21.29 2.91
N ASP A 277 -11.43 -20.57 3.96
CA ASP A 277 -11.94 -21.15 5.19
C ASP A 277 -13.24 -20.46 5.62
N PRO A 278 -14.41 -20.99 5.24
CA PRO A 278 -15.71 -20.46 5.65
C PRO A 278 -15.93 -20.42 7.16
N GLY A 279 -15.18 -21.23 7.93
CA GLY A 279 -15.24 -21.34 9.39
C GLY A 279 -14.16 -20.53 10.12
N ILE A 280 -13.44 -19.65 9.42
CA ILE A 280 -12.36 -18.86 10.00
C ILE A 280 -12.84 -18.06 11.23
N MET A 281 -12.13 -18.17 12.35
CA MET A 281 -12.46 -17.50 13.61
C MET A 281 -11.91 -16.06 13.69
N GLN A 282 -11.52 -15.50 12.56
CA GLN A 282 -11.10 -14.12 12.41
C GLN A 282 -12.22 -13.34 11.71
N PRO A 283 -12.50 -12.09 12.11
CA PRO A 283 -13.65 -11.33 11.64
C PRO A 283 -13.42 -10.73 10.24
N ALA A 284 -13.13 -11.58 9.25
CA ALA A 284 -12.68 -11.16 7.94
C ALA A 284 -13.74 -10.37 7.15
N ARG A 285 -15.00 -10.82 7.16
CA ARG A 285 -16.12 -10.11 6.52
C ARG A 285 -16.37 -8.77 7.18
N PHE A 286 -16.38 -8.74 8.51
CA PHE A 286 -16.51 -7.50 9.25
C PHE A 286 -15.39 -6.50 8.93
N GLN A 287 -14.13 -6.94 8.89
CA GLN A 287 -13.01 -6.07 8.56
C GLN A 287 -13.09 -5.55 7.11
N ALA A 288 -13.49 -6.39 6.15
CA ALA A 288 -13.74 -5.96 4.78
C ALA A 288 -14.87 -4.91 4.71
N ALA A 289 -15.97 -5.11 5.44
CA ALA A 289 -17.07 -4.14 5.53
C ALA A 289 -16.61 -2.78 6.07
N VAL A 290 -15.82 -2.78 7.15
CA VAL A 290 -15.23 -1.56 7.74
C VAL A 290 -14.37 -0.80 6.73
N VAL A 291 -13.58 -1.51 5.91
CA VAL A 291 -12.77 -0.86 4.88
C VAL A 291 -13.65 -0.25 3.79
N TYR A 292 -14.68 -0.96 3.32
CA TYR A 292 -15.61 -0.41 2.33
C TYR A 292 -16.36 0.82 2.83
N ASP A 293 -16.82 0.79 4.07
CA ASP A 293 -17.56 1.87 4.70
C ASP A 293 -16.68 3.12 4.91
N PHE A 294 -15.65 2.99 5.74
CA PHE A 294 -14.94 4.14 6.26
C PHE A 294 -13.78 4.62 5.38
N ARG A 295 -13.24 3.76 4.51
CA ARG A 295 -12.04 4.09 3.72
C ARG A 295 -12.29 4.22 2.23
N LEU A 296 -13.29 3.51 1.71
CA LEU A 296 -13.62 3.50 0.28
C LEU A 296 -14.97 4.16 -0.04
N ALA A 297 -15.78 4.49 0.97
CA ALA A 297 -17.12 5.05 0.81
C ALA A 297 -18.04 4.24 -0.12
N GLN A 298 -17.88 2.90 -0.16
CA GLN A 298 -18.71 1.99 -0.94
C GLN A 298 -19.79 1.38 -0.05
N TYR A 299 -20.74 2.22 0.37
CA TYR A 299 -21.74 1.86 1.40
C TYR A 299 -22.59 0.64 1.04
N ALA A 300 -22.97 0.47 -0.22
CA ALA A 300 -23.74 -0.69 -0.66
C ALA A 300 -23.00 -2.02 -0.40
N LYS A 301 -21.69 -2.06 -0.71
CA LYS A 301 -20.84 -3.24 -0.43
C LYS A 301 -20.60 -3.42 1.06
N ALA A 302 -20.45 -2.33 1.81
CA ALA A 302 -20.33 -2.39 3.26
C ALA A 302 -21.57 -3.01 3.92
N VAL A 303 -22.77 -2.58 3.53
CA VAL A 303 -24.05 -3.11 4.05
C VAL A 303 -24.17 -4.61 3.78
N ASP A 304 -23.83 -5.05 2.57
CA ASP A 304 -23.84 -6.48 2.22
C ASP A 304 -22.90 -7.29 3.13
N LEU A 305 -21.64 -6.87 3.25
CA LEU A 305 -20.64 -7.58 4.06
C LEU A 305 -20.93 -7.50 5.56
N TYR A 306 -21.49 -6.40 6.07
CA TYR A 306 -21.99 -6.35 7.44
C TYR A 306 -23.11 -7.37 7.68
N GLY A 307 -24.03 -7.52 6.71
CA GLY A 307 -25.07 -8.55 6.74
C GLY A 307 -24.47 -9.96 6.80
N GLN A 308 -23.47 -10.25 5.97
CA GLN A 308 -22.77 -11.53 5.98
C GLN A 308 -21.98 -11.75 7.29
N ALA A 309 -21.34 -10.72 7.84
CA ALA A 309 -20.64 -10.79 9.12
C ALA A 309 -21.61 -11.14 10.27
N ILE A 310 -22.82 -10.56 10.27
CA ILE A 310 -23.86 -10.96 11.20
C ILE A 310 -24.21 -12.44 11.00
N GLN A 311 -24.31 -12.95 9.78
CA GLN A 311 -24.70 -14.36 9.57
C GLN A 311 -23.60 -15.36 9.97
N HIS A 312 -22.34 -15.04 9.71
CA HIS A 312 -21.24 -16.01 9.76
C HIS A 312 -20.23 -15.78 10.90
N GLU A 313 -20.15 -14.59 11.49
CA GLU A 313 -19.09 -14.21 12.45
C GLU A 313 -19.64 -13.94 13.86
N GLN A 314 -20.55 -14.82 14.32
CA GLN A 314 -21.25 -14.71 15.61
C GLN A 314 -20.35 -14.89 16.85
N PHE A 315 -19.08 -15.25 16.66
CA PHE A 315 -18.12 -15.40 17.76
C PHE A 315 -17.69 -14.07 18.40
N ASN A 316 -17.99 -12.92 17.77
CA ASN A 316 -17.72 -11.60 18.33
C ASN A 316 -18.99 -10.72 18.35
N GLN A 317 -19.70 -10.73 19.48
CA GLN A 317 -20.95 -9.99 19.65
C GLN A 317 -20.80 -8.47 19.49
N SER A 318 -19.63 -7.91 19.81
CA SER A 318 -19.36 -6.48 19.63
C SER A 318 -19.41 -6.10 18.14
N ASN A 319 -18.75 -6.89 17.29
CA ASN A 319 -18.78 -6.69 15.84
C ASN A 319 -20.19 -6.87 15.26
N VAL A 320 -20.95 -7.86 15.75
CA VAL A 320 -22.34 -8.10 15.31
C VAL A 320 -23.24 -6.90 15.65
N ASN A 321 -23.12 -6.37 16.87
CA ASN A 321 -23.90 -5.21 17.30
C ASN A 321 -23.53 -3.97 16.48
N PHE A 322 -22.23 -3.74 16.27
CA PHE A 322 -21.74 -2.66 15.41
C PHE A 322 -22.33 -2.76 13.99
N ALA A 323 -22.26 -3.95 13.38
CA ALA A 323 -22.75 -4.20 12.03
C ALA A 323 -24.26 -3.90 11.90
N ARG A 324 -25.08 -4.29 12.89
CA ARG A 324 -26.52 -4.00 12.89
C ARG A 324 -26.81 -2.51 12.92
N THR A 325 -26.22 -1.80 13.90
CA THR A 325 -26.37 -0.34 14.01
C THR A 325 -25.89 0.36 12.74
N ARG A 326 -24.76 -0.09 12.17
CA ARG A 326 -24.21 0.55 10.99
C ARG A 326 -25.06 0.33 9.73
N ILE A 327 -25.71 -0.83 9.58
CA ILE A 327 -26.67 -1.08 8.50
C ILE A 327 -27.88 -0.15 8.62
N GLU A 328 -28.43 0.05 9.82
CA GLU A 328 -29.55 0.98 10.07
C GLU A 328 -29.18 2.42 9.66
N GLU A 329 -27.99 2.87 10.08
CA GLU A 329 -27.45 4.19 9.72
C GLU A 329 -27.27 4.37 8.21
N LEU A 330 -26.68 3.39 7.52
CA LEU A 330 -26.39 3.48 6.09
C LEU A 330 -27.64 3.31 5.20
N THR A 331 -28.70 2.67 5.70
CA THR A 331 -29.94 2.43 4.95
C THR A 331 -31.09 3.36 5.31
N GLY A 332 -30.92 4.23 6.31
CA GLY A 332 -31.93 5.19 6.74
C GLY A 332 -33.15 4.57 7.45
N ARG A 333 -33.03 3.31 7.90
CA ARG A 333 -34.05 2.66 8.74
C ARG A 333 -33.81 3.07 10.18
N LYS A 334 -34.55 4.07 10.66
CA LYS A 334 -34.62 4.42 12.09
C LYS A 334 -35.97 4.05 12.66
#